data_AF-A0A1T0C3E6-F1
#
_entry.id   AF-A0A1T0C3E6-F1
#
_cell.length_a   1.000
_cell.length_b   1.000
_cell.length_c   1.000
_cell.angle_alpha   90.00
_cell.angle_beta   90.00
_cell.angle_gamma   90.00
#
_symmetry.space_group_name_H-M   'P 1'
#
loop_
_entity.id
_entity.type
_entity.pdbx_description
1 polymer ?
#
loop_
_entity_poly.entity_id
_entity_poly.type
_entity_poly.pdbx_seq_one_letter_code
_entity_poly.pdbx_strand_id
1 'polypeptide(L)'
;MKKNDLFIDVSSHNGYDITGILADMGTQNTIIKISESTNYLNPCLSAQIEQSNPVGFYHFAWFGGDIEEAEREARYFLDNVPQKVKYLCLDYEDHASGDKQANTDACIRFMEILKENGYEPIYYSYKPFTLDNIYYEQILAKFPNSLWIAGYGLNDGNADFEYLPSMDGIRWWQYSSNPYDKNIVLLDDEEAQPRWKKNDTGWWYEYPDGSYPKDKFEKIEDTWYYFDGSGYMLADRWKKYTDGNWYWFDQSGAMATGWKKIADKWYYFDVEGAMKTGWVKYKDTWYYLDRKNGNMVSNAFIQSADKKGWYYIKSDGTLADKPEFTVEPEGLITTK
;
A
#
# COMPACT_ATOMS: atom_id res chain seq x y z
N MET A 1 0.66 -12.35 8.63
CA MET A 1 1.60 -13.35 9.18
C MET A 1 2.89 -13.37 8.35
N LYS A 2 4.00 -13.78 8.97
CA LYS A 2 5.33 -13.97 8.37
C LYS A 2 5.69 -15.45 8.33
N LYS A 3 6.68 -15.81 7.52
CA LYS A 3 7.21 -17.18 7.41
C LYS A 3 7.62 -17.70 8.79
N ASN A 4 7.22 -18.93 9.07
CA ASN A 4 7.35 -19.66 10.35
C ASN A 4 6.44 -19.17 11.49
N ASP A 5 5.58 -18.17 11.27
CA ASP A 5 4.50 -17.90 12.23
C ASP A 5 3.60 -19.13 12.35
N LEU A 6 3.05 -19.31 13.55
CA LEU A 6 2.09 -20.36 13.87
C LEU A 6 0.69 -19.78 13.97
N PHE A 7 -0.29 -20.60 13.58
CA PHE A 7 -1.71 -20.35 13.84
C PHE A 7 -2.45 -21.66 14.05
N ILE A 8 -3.62 -21.59 14.69
CA ILE A 8 -4.55 -22.71 14.81
C ILE A 8 -5.80 -22.41 13.99
N ASP A 9 -6.47 -23.44 13.51
CA ASP A 9 -7.82 -23.30 12.98
C ASP A 9 -8.83 -24.01 13.89
N VAL A 10 -10.02 -23.42 14.01
CA VAL A 10 -11.02 -23.87 14.98
C VAL A 10 -12.44 -23.84 14.42
N SER A 11 -13.27 -24.72 14.94
CA SER A 11 -14.70 -24.83 14.63
C SER A 11 -15.50 -25.09 15.91
N SER A 12 -16.76 -25.47 15.78
CA SER A 12 -17.58 -25.92 16.91
C SER A 12 -17.00 -27.15 17.63
N HIS A 13 -16.13 -27.94 16.97
CA HIS A 13 -15.43 -29.07 17.58
C HIS A 13 -14.51 -28.67 18.74
N ASN A 14 -13.97 -27.45 18.71
CA ASN A 14 -13.08 -26.94 19.76
C ASN A 14 -13.87 -26.29 20.91
N GLY A 15 -15.18 -26.09 20.75
CA GLY A 15 -16.06 -25.51 21.76
C GLY A 15 -15.90 -23.99 21.93
N TYR A 16 -16.50 -23.49 23.02
CA TYR A 16 -16.57 -22.06 23.34
C TYR A 16 -15.33 -21.50 24.03
N ASP A 17 -14.42 -22.34 24.52
CA ASP A 17 -13.18 -21.92 25.19
C ASP A 17 -11.98 -22.56 24.49
N ILE A 18 -11.22 -21.72 23.79
CA ILE A 18 -10.01 -22.09 23.06
C ILE A 18 -8.74 -21.52 23.71
N THR A 19 -8.85 -20.88 24.87
CA THR A 19 -7.71 -20.24 25.53
C THR A 19 -6.59 -21.23 25.87
N GLY A 20 -6.94 -22.46 26.22
CA GLY A 20 -5.97 -23.52 26.50
C GLY A 20 -5.14 -23.92 25.28
N ILE A 21 -5.76 -24.10 24.11
CA ILE A 21 -5.05 -24.52 22.90
C ILE A 21 -4.23 -23.38 22.27
N LEU A 22 -4.67 -22.13 22.43
CA LEU A 22 -3.88 -20.95 22.06
C LEU A 22 -2.61 -20.84 22.91
N ALA A 23 -2.75 -21.05 24.22
CA ALA A 23 -1.62 -21.04 25.14
C ALA A 23 -0.63 -22.19 24.86
N ASP A 24 -1.12 -23.39 24.56
CA ASP A 24 -0.30 -24.56 24.19
C ASP A 24 0.48 -24.34 22.89
N MET A 25 -0.17 -23.78 21.86
CA MET A 25 0.49 -23.47 20.58
C MET A 25 1.45 -22.28 20.68
N GLY A 26 1.28 -21.41 21.67
CA GLY A 26 2.09 -20.20 21.86
C GLY A 26 1.78 -19.10 20.84
N THR A 27 0.55 -19.05 20.31
CA THR A 27 0.09 -18.04 19.34
C THR A 27 -1.35 -17.64 19.60
N GLN A 28 -1.69 -16.39 19.27
CA GLN A 28 -3.08 -15.93 19.25
C GLN A 28 -3.70 -16.01 17.85
N ASN A 29 -2.92 -16.32 16.81
CA ASN A 29 -3.42 -16.30 15.42
C ASN A 29 -4.40 -17.44 15.18
N THR A 30 -5.57 -17.10 14.63
CA THR A 30 -6.63 -18.08 14.33
C THR A 30 -7.21 -17.95 12.93
N ILE A 31 -7.63 -19.08 12.35
CA ILE A 31 -8.60 -19.13 11.26
C ILE A 31 -9.86 -19.85 11.76
N ILE A 32 -10.99 -19.17 11.80
CA ILE A 32 -12.19 -19.68 12.49
C ILE A 32 -13.27 -20.06 11.47
N LYS A 33 -13.92 -21.23 11.65
CA LYS A 33 -15.09 -21.63 10.85
C LYS A 33 -16.21 -20.62 11.06
N ILE A 34 -16.74 -20.07 9.98
CA ILE A 34 -17.98 -19.28 10.04
C ILE A 34 -19.16 -20.15 9.65
N SER A 35 -19.09 -20.75 8.47
CA SER A 35 -20.27 -21.32 7.80
C SER A 35 -19.97 -22.65 7.12
N GLU A 36 -21.04 -23.34 6.78
CA GLU A 36 -21.04 -24.57 6.00
C GLU A 36 -22.34 -24.62 5.19
N SER A 37 -22.22 -24.96 3.89
CA SER A 37 -23.32 -24.84 2.94
C SER A 37 -24.03 -23.46 3.05
N THR A 38 -25.33 -23.40 2.87
CA THR A 38 -26.12 -22.15 2.93
C THR A 38 -26.98 -22.02 4.19
N ASN A 39 -26.73 -22.87 5.20
CA ASN A 39 -27.64 -22.97 6.35
C ASN A 39 -26.99 -23.22 7.72
N TYR A 40 -25.67 -23.46 7.80
CA TYR A 40 -24.99 -23.66 9.06
C TYR A 40 -24.09 -22.48 9.42
N LEU A 41 -24.14 -22.07 10.68
CA LEU A 41 -23.18 -21.16 11.30
C LEU A 41 -22.54 -21.83 12.51
N ASN A 42 -21.23 -21.64 12.67
CA ASN A 42 -20.51 -22.08 13.85
C ASN A 42 -21.02 -21.32 15.09
N PRO A 43 -21.68 -21.99 16.06
CA PRO A 43 -22.25 -21.34 17.23
C PRO A 43 -21.19 -20.80 18.20
N CYS A 44 -19.92 -21.22 18.06
CA CYS A 44 -18.81 -20.81 18.90
C CYS A 44 -18.06 -19.58 18.36
N LEU A 45 -18.41 -19.11 17.15
CA LEU A 45 -17.68 -18.08 16.41
C LEU A 45 -17.36 -16.83 17.24
N SER A 46 -18.37 -16.25 17.91
CA SER A 46 -18.18 -15.02 18.68
C SER A 46 -17.21 -15.19 19.85
N ALA A 47 -17.33 -16.30 20.60
CA ALA A 47 -16.44 -16.61 21.72
C ALA A 47 -14.99 -16.87 21.25
N GLN A 48 -14.84 -17.59 20.12
CA GLN A 48 -13.54 -17.88 19.53
C GLN A 48 -12.84 -16.61 19.01
N ILE A 49 -13.59 -15.66 18.47
CA ILE A 49 -13.08 -14.34 18.07
C ILE A 49 -12.61 -13.55 19.29
N GLU A 50 -13.42 -13.47 20.35
CA GLU A 50 -13.10 -12.70 21.55
C GLU A 50 -11.80 -13.17 22.23
N GLN A 51 -11.48 -14.46 22.12
CA GLN A 51 -10.34 -15.09 22.78
C GLN A 51 -9.04 -15.07 21.97
N SER A 52 -9.08 -14.66 20.70
CA SER A 52 -7.96 -14.84 19.76
C SER A 52 -7.69 -13.61 18.87
N ASN A 53 -6.76 -13.75 17.92
CA ASN A 53 -6.47 -12.79 16.87
C ASN A 53 -6.77 -13.42 15.50
N PRO A 54 -8.02 -13.33 15.01
CA PRO A 54 -8.40 -13.92 13.74
C PRO A 54 -7.63 -13.28 12.58
N VAL A 55 -6.78 -14.07 11.91
CA VAL A 55 -6.08 -13.66 10.68
C VAL A 55 -6.90 -13.99 9.42
N GLY A 56 -7.87 -14.88 9.57
CA GLY A 56 -8.83 -15.25 8.54
C GLY A 56 -10.03 -16.00 9.11
N PHE A 57 -10.95 -16.34 8.22
CA PHE A 57 -12.09 -17.22 8.48
C PHE A 57 -12.20 -18.27 7.39
N TYR A 58 -12.90 -19.36 7.64
CA TYR A 58 -13.16 -20.38 6.61
C TYR A 58 -14.63 -20.79 6.51
N HIS A 59 -14.95 -21.34 5.35
CA HIS A 59 -16.24 -21.90 4.98
C HIS A 59 -16.05 -23.33 4.47
N PHE A 60 -16.81 -24.28 5.02
CA PHE A 60 -16.79 -25.68 4.61
C PHE A 60 -17.78 -25.91 3.47
N ALA A 61 -17.25 -26.26 2.29
CA ALA A 61 -18.01 -26.29 1.04
C ALA A 61 -18.86 -27.56 0.88
N TRP A 62 -20.06 -27.38 0.29
CA TRP A 62 -20.97 -28.46 -0.08
C TRP A 62 -21.39 -28.42 -1.56
N PHE A 63 -20.93 -27.42 -2.31
CA PHE A 63 -21.36 -27.17 -3.69
C PHE A 63 -20.85 -28.18 -4.73
N GLY A 64 -19.86 -29.02 -4.39
CA GLY A 64 -19.26 -29.97 -5.33
C GLY A 64 -18.73 -29.29 -6.60
N GLY A 65 -19.36 -29.56 -7.75
CA GLY A 65 -19.04 -28.94 -9.04
C GLY A 65 -20.09 -27.94 -9.53
N ASP A 66 -21.05 -27.54 -8.70
CA ASP A 66 -22.12 -26.61 -9.05
C ASP A 66 -21.68 -25.16 -8.79
N ILE A 67 -21.51 -24.39 -9.88
CA ILE A 67 -21.11 -22.99 -9.82
C ILE A 67 -22.17 -22.13 -9.12
N GLU A 68 -23.46 -22.37 -9.37
CA GLU A 68 -24.51 -21.55 -8.77
C GLU A 68 -24.63 -21.80 -7.27
N GLU A 69 -24.44 -23.04 -6.81
CA GLU A 69 -24.35 -23.34 -5.37
C GLU A 69 -23.09 -22.73 -4.76
N ALA A 70 -21.94 -22.79 -5.45
CA ALA A 70 -20.72 -22.13 -4.99
C ALA A 70 -20.90 -20.62 -4.82
N GLU A 71 -21.65 -19.94 -5.69
CA GLU A 71 -22.00 -18.54 -5.51
C GLU A 71 -22.89 -18.30 -4.28
N ARG A 72 -23.88 -19.18 -4.05
CA ARG A 72 -24.78 -19.07 -2.88
C ARG A 72 -24.01 -19.26 -1.59
N GLU A 73 -23.15 -20.27 -1.52
CA GLU A 73 -22.28 -20.56 -0.38
C GLU A 73 -21.30 -19.40 -0.12
N ALA A 74 -20.65 -18.86 -1.16
CA ALA A 74 -19.74 -17.72 -1.01
C ALA A 74 -20.44 -16.47 -0.45
N ARG A 75 -21.66 -16.18 -0.93
CA ARG A 75 -22.46 -15.05 -0.43
C ARG A 75 -22.91 -15.28 1.00
N TYR A 76 -23.38 -16.48 1.32
CA TYR A 76 -23.77 -16.84 2.68
C TYR A 76 -22.59 -16.71 3.65
N PHE A 77 -21.40 -17.13 3.24
CA PHE A 77 -20.17 -16.94 4.01
C PHE A 77 -19.87 -15.45 4.23
N LEU A 78 -19.87 -14.65 3.16
CA LEU A 78 -19.59 -13.20 3.21
C LEU A 78 -20.57 -12.43 4.09
N ASP A 79 -21.86 -12.72 4.00
CA ASP A 79 -22.92 -12.08 4.79
C ASP A 79 -22.74 -12.28 6.29
N ASN A 80 -21.96 -13.30 6.69
CA ASN A 80 -21.71 -13.66 8.08
C ASN A 80 -20.27 -13.38 8.55
N VAL A 81 -19.44 -12.68 7.75
CA VAL A 81 -18.10 -12.26 8.18
C VAL A 81 -18.22 -11.19 9.28
N PRO A 82 -17.76 -11.45 10.52
CA PRO A 82 -18.07 -10.59 11.67
C PRO A 82 -17.13 -9.38 11.80
N GLN A 83 -15.93 -9.47 11.23
CA GLN A 83 -14.94 -8.40 11.22
C GLN A 83 -14.03 -8.52 10.00
N LYS A 84 -13.45 -7.39 9.57
CA LYS A 84 -12.52 -7.40 8.44
C LYS A 84 -11.23 -8.13 8.82
N VAL A 85 -10.89 -9.14 8.04
CA VAL A 85 -9.63 -9.88 8.07
C VAL A 85 -8.98 -9.85 6.69
N LYS A 86 -7.72 -10.27 6.59
CA LYS A 86 -7.03 -10.36 5.29
C LYS A 86 -7.54 -11.54 4.47
N TYR A 87 -7.70 -12.71 5.09
CA TYR A 87 -7.95 -13.96 4.38
C TYR A 87 -9.35 -14.53 4.62
N LEU A 88 -9.97 -15.04 3.57
CA LEU A 88 -11.14 -15.90 3.65
C LEU A 88 -10.83 -17.19 2.91
N CYS A 89 -11.09 -18.33 3.56
CA CYS A 89 -10.66 -19.63 3.09
C CYS A 89 -11.87 -20.45 2.62
N LEU A 90 -11.75 -21.02 1.42
CA LEU A 90 -12.57 -22.09 0.91
C LEU A 90 -11.98 -23.40 1.44
N ASP A 91 -12.70 -24.08 2.31
CA ASP A 91 -12.40 -25.45 2.74
C ASP A 91 -13.16 -26.42 1.84
N TYR A 92 -12.43 -27.08 0.93
CA TYR A 92 -12.97 -27.98 -0.10
C TYR A 92 -12.26 -29.35 -0.02
N GLU A 93 -12.79 -30.20 0.84
CA GLU A 93 -12.21 -31.52 1.15
C GLU A 93 -13.22 -32.67 1.14
N ASP A 94 -14.47 -32.39 0.76
CA ASP A 94 -15.55 -33.38 0.65
C ASP A 94 -16.53 -32.98 -0.48
N HIS A 95 -17.51 -33.84 -0.76
CA HIS A 95 -18.64 -33.58 -1.68
C HIS A 95 -18.25 -33.22 -3.12
N ALA A 96 -17.02 -33.52 -3.55
CA ALA A 96 -16.60 -33.31 -4.92
C ALA A 96 -17.52 -34.05 -5.91
N SER A 97 -17.87 -33.39 -7.02
CA SER A 97 -18.57 -34.06 -8.11
C SER A 97 -17.63 -35.00 -8.86
N GLY A 98 -18.20 -35.87 -9.69
CA GLY A 98 -17.40 -36.72 -10.59
C GLY A 98 -16.70 -35.97 -11.73
N ASP A 99 -16.96 -34.67 -11.90
CA ASP A 99 -16.33 -33.83 -12.92
C ASP A 99 -15.29 -32.89 -12.27
N LYS A 100 -14.02 -33.25 -12.48
CA LYS A 100 -12.86 -32.53 -11.98
C LYS A 100 -12.80 -31.06 -12.47
N GLN A 101 -13.22 -30.78 -13.71
CA GLN A 101 -13.22 -29.41 -14.21
C GLN A 101 -14.37 -28.60 -13.60
N ALA A 102 -15.55 -29.20 -13.48
CA ALA A 102 -16.68 -28.52 -12.82
C ALA A 102 -16.37 -28.16 -11.36
N ASN A 103 -15.74 -29.07 -10.61
CA ASN A 103 -15.24 -28.80 -9.26
C ASN A 103 -14.25 -27.63 -9.24
N THR A 104 -13.32 -27.60 -10.20
CA THR A 104 -12.31 -26.53 -10.33
C THR A 104 -12.97 -25.18 -10.61
N ASP A 105 -13.92 -25.14 -11.56
CA ASP A 105 -14.62 -23.91 -11.95
C ASP A 105 -15.48 -23.37 -10.79
N ALA A 106 -16.15 -24.25 -10.04
CA ALA A 106 -16.93 -23.88 -8.86
C ALA A 106 -16.04 -23.32 -7.74
N CYS A 107 -14.90 -23.96 -7.45
CA CYS A 107 -13.91 -23.44 -6.48
C CYS A 107 -13.36 -22.08 -6.90
N ILE A 108 -12.98 -21.92 -8.18
CA ILE A 108 -12.52 -20.65 -8.73
C ILE A 108 -13.59 -19.58 -8.54
N ARG A 109 -14.86 -19.88 -8.85
CA ARG A 109 -15.93 -18.90 -8.73
C ARG A 109 -16.14 -18.44 -7.30
N PHE A 110 -16.13 -19.38 -6.34
CA PHE A 110 -16.20 -19.07 -4.92
C PHE A 110 -15.08 -18.10 -4.52
N MET A 111 -13.84 -18.41 -4.90
CA MET A 111 -12.66 -17.59 -4.58
C MET A 111 -12.68 -16.22 -5.27
N GLU A 112 -13.17 -16.12 -6.51
CA GLU A 112 -13.36 -14.85 -7.22
C GLU A 112 -14.30 -13.92 -6.46
N ILE A 113 -15.42 -14.44 -5.95
CA ILE A 113 -16.40 -13.67 -5.16
C ILE A 113 -15.74 -13.12 -3.89
N LEU A 114 -14.92 -13.91 -3.19
CA LEU A 114 -14.19 -13.42 -2.02
C LEU A 114 -13.22 -12.28 -2.39
N LYS A 115 -12.49 -12.43 -3.51
CA LYS A 115 -11.53 -11.43 -4.01
C LYS A 115 -12.23 -10.14 -4.43
N GLU A 116 -13.34 -10.23 -5.14
CA GLU A 116 -14.19 -9.11 -5.55
C GLU A 116 -14.69 -8.30 -4.33
N ASN A 117 -14.87 -8.95 -3.19
CA ASN A 117 -15.27 -8.33 -1.91
C ASN A 117 -14.08 -7.91 -1.03
N GLY A 118 -12.88 -7.84 -1.62
CA GLY A 118 -11.69 -7.26 -1.00
C GLY A 118 -10.99 -8.15 0.03
N TYR A 119 -11.12 -9.46 -0.09
CA TYR A 119 -10.38 -10.44 0.72
C TYR A 119 -9.34 -11.18 -0.14
N GLU A 120 -8.33 -11.76 0.49
CA GLU A 120 -7.40 -12.68 -0.17
C GLU A 120 -7.95 -14.11 -0.05
N PRO A 121 -8.40 -14.75 -1.15
CA PRO A 121 -8.96 -16.09 -1.09
C PRO A 121 -7.87 -17.15 -0.90
N ILE A 122 -8.16 -18.15 -0.07
CA ILE A 122 -7.30 -19.33 0.14
C ILE A 122 -8.10 -20.58 -0.18
N TYR A 123 -7.49 -21.51 -0.91
CA TYR A 123 -8.01 -22.86 -1.11
C TYR A 123 -7.38 -23.78 -0.07
N TYR A 124 -8.20 -24.39 0.77
CA TYR A 124 -7.81 -25.40 1.73
C TYR A 124 -8.30 -26.79 1.33
N SER A 125 -7.43 -27.78 1.47
CA SER A 125 -7.71 -29.21 1.27
C SER A 125 -6.50 -30.07 1.67
N TYR A 126 -6.51 -31.36 1.36
CA TYR A 126 -5.36 -32.26 1.46
C TYR A 126 -4.95 -32.81 0.08
N LYS A 127 -3.64 -33.06 -0.08
CA LYS A 127 -3.01 -33.32 -1.39
C LYS A 127 -3.71 -34.40 -2.24
N PRO A 128 -3.96 -35.64 -1.75
CA PRO A 128 -4.66 -36.65 -2.54
C PRO A 128 -6.02 -36.19 -3.08
N PHE A 129 -6.86 -35.59 -2.24
CA PHE A 129 -8.19 -35.12 -2.66
C PHE A 129 -8.09 -34.01 -3.70
N THR A 130 -7.19 -33.05 -3.51
CA THR A 130 -6.96 -32.01 -4.52
C THR A 130 -6.53 -32.61 -5.85
N LEU A 131 -5.58 -33.54 -5.85
CA LEU A 131 -5.08 -34.15 -7.09
C LEU A 131 -6.13 -35.01 -7.79
N ASP A 132 -7.03 -35.65 -7.05
CA ASP A 132 -8.10 -36.45 -7.64
C ASP A 132 -9.27 -35.60 -8.15
N ASN A 133 -9.57 -34.47 -7.50
CA ASN A 133 -10.83 -33.74 -7.71
C ASN A 133 -10.69 -32.32 -8.30
N ILE A 134 -9.48 -31.73 -8.32
CA ILE A 134 -9.24 -30.33 -8.72
C ILE A 134 -8.01 -30.19 -9.63
N TYR A 135 -8.07 -29.31 -10.63
CA TYR A 135 -6.89 -28.83 -11.37
C TYR A 135 -6.32 -27.60 -10.66
N TYR A 136 -5.57 -27.81 -9.58
CA TYR A 136 -5.15 -26.73 -8.67
C TYR A 136 -4.24 -25.70 -9.35
N GLU A 137 -3.56 -26.07 -10.44
CA GLU A 137 -2.75 -25.16 -11.24
C GLU A 137 -3.62 -24.06 -11.88
N GLN A 138 -4.89 -24.33 -12.19
CA GLN A 138 -5.83 -23.32 -12.68
C GLN A 138 -6.24 -22.34 -11.57
N ILE A 139 -6.38 -22.84 -10.33
CA ILE A 139 -6.56 -21.98 -9.14
C ILE A 139 -5.34 -21.07 -8.99
N LEU A 140 -4.12 -21.63 -8.99
CA LEU A 140 -2.88 -20.87 -8.84
C LEU A 140 -2.62 -19.85 -9.95
N ALA A 141 -3.08 -20.12 -11.17
CA ALA A 141 -2.99 -19.18 -12.28
C ALA A 141 -3.81 -17.90 -12.03
N LYS A 142 -4.92 -17.99 -11.29
CA LYS A 142 -5.77 -16.84 -10.90
C LYS A 142 -5.39 -16.27 -9.55
N PHE A 143 -4.99 -17.14 -8.63
CA PHE A 143 -4.68 -16.83 -7.24
C PHE A 143 -3.31 -17.40 -6.88
N PRO A 144 -2.21 -16.70 -7.22
CA PRO A 144 -0.87 -17.17 -6.91
C PRO A 144 -0.68 -17.34 -5.39
N ASN A 145 0.03 -18.40 -4.99
CA ASN A 145 0.37 -18.65 -3.58
C ASN A 145 -0.85 -18.70 -2.65
N SER A 146 -1.94 -19.35 -3.10
CA SER A 146 -3.23 -19.36 -2.40
C SER A 146 -3.59 -20.71 -1.76
N LEU A 147 -2.68 -21.68 -1.71
CA LEU A 147 -3.02 -22.99 -1.12
C LEU A 147 -2.69 -23.05 0.36
N TRP A 148 -3.60 -23.64 1.12
CA TRP A 148 -3.40 -24.11 2.48
C TRP A 148 -3.60 -25.62 2.47
N ILE A 149 -2.53 -26.42 2.61
CA ILE A 149 -2.63 -27.87 2.40
C ILE A 149 -2.37 -28.62 3.69
N ALA A 150 -3.24 -29.57 4.01
CA ALA A 150 -3.08 -30.50 5.11
C ALA A 150 -2.19 -31.70 4.74
N GLY A 151 -1.35 -32.10 5.69
CA GLY A 151 -0.51 -33.29 5.59
C GLY A 151 0.20 -33.55 6.92
N TYR A 152 -0.22 -34.59 7.63
CA TYR A 152 0.14 -34.76 9.04
C TYR A 152 1.26 -35.76 9.31
N GLY A 153 1.66 -36.55 8.31
CA GLY A 153 2.60 -37.65 8.50
C GLY A 153 2.12 -38.61 9.59
N LEU A 154 2.89 -38.73 10.68
CA LEU A 154 2.54 -39.54 11.84
C LEU A 154 1.47 -38.91 12.75
N ASN A 155 1.18 -37.62 12.57
CA ASN A 155 0.21 -36.83 13.35
C ASN A 155 0.46 -36.87 14.86
N ASP A 156 1.73 -36.73 15.26
CA ASP A 156 2.17 -36.78 16.66
C ASP A 156 2.12 -35.41 17.38
N GLY A 157 1.65 -34.36 16.68
CA GLY A 157 1.60 -33.00 17.19
C GLY A 157 2.73 -32.08 16.73
N ASN A 158 3.76 -32.60 16.04
CA ASN A 158 4.92 -31.85 15.59
C ASN A 158 4.96 -31.66 14.07
N ALA A 159 5.64 -30.59 13.63
CA ALA A 159 5.90 -30.35 12.21
C ALA A 159 7.11 -31.18 11.74
N ASP A 160 6.85 -32.26 11.01
CA ASP A 160 7.89 -33.05 10.33
C ASP A 160 7.90 -32.74 8.83
N PHE A 161 8.93 -32.01 8.40
CA PHE A 161 9.08 -31.54 7.02
C PHE A 161 9.30 -32.66 6.00
N GLU A 162 9.62 -33.89 6.42
CA GLU A 162 9.63 -35.05 5.52
C GLU A 162 8.23 -35.33 4.94
N TYR A 163 7.18 -34.91 5.66
CA TYR A 163 5.78 -35.07 5.26
C TYR A 163 5.14 -33.80 4.70
N LEU A 164 5.91 -32.73 4.49
CA LEU A 164 5.40 -31.51 3.86
C LEU A 164 4.80 -31.86 2.48
N PRO A 165 3.51 -31.55 2.23
CA PRO A 165 2.89 -31.85 0.93
C PRO A 165 3.65 -31.17 -0.21
N SER A 166 4.21 -31.97 -1.13
CA SER A 166 4.88 -31.42 -2.31
C SER A 166 3.84 -30.99 -3.36
N MET A 167 3.46 -29.72 -3.32
CA MET A 167 2.62 -29.02 -4.31
C MET A 167 3.12 -27.57 -4.45
N ASP A 168 2.89 -26.96 -5.62
CA ASP A 168 3.23 -25.56 -5.84
C ASP A 168 2.29 -24.61 -5.09
N GLY A 169 2.74 -23.39 -4.81
CA GLY A 169 1.88 -22.31 -4.32
C GLY A 169 1.30 -22.50 -2.91
N ILE A 170 1.87 -23.40 -2.11
CA ILE A 170 1.50 -23.57 -0.69
C ILE A 170 1.95 -22.35 0.11
N ARG A 171 0.96 -21.62 0.66
CA ARG A 171 1.15 -20.51 1.58
C ARG A 171 1.18 -20.97 3.03
N TRP A 172 0.30 -21.91 3.40
CA TRP A 172 0.22 -22.46 4.74
C TRP A 172 0.17 -23.99 4.71
N TRP A 173 0.72 -24.61 5.74
CA TRP A 173 0.69 -26.05 5.93
C TRP A 173 0.01 -26.38 7.25
N GLN A 174 -1.09 -27.14 7.19
CA GLN A 174 -1.66 -27.78 8.38
C GLN A 174 -0.90 -29.09 8.63
N TYR A 175 -0.03 -29.08 9.63
CA TYR A 175 0.96 -30.14 9.85
C TYR A 175 0.52 -31.19 10.87
N SER A 176 -0.55 -30.92 11.63
CA SER A 176 -1.08 -31.86 12.61
C SER A 176 -2.51 -31.47 12.98
N SER A 177 -3.32 -32.46 13.33
CA SER A 177 -4.62 -32.29 13.99
C SER A 177 -4.62 -32.79 15.44
N ASN A 178 -3.47 -33.25 15.93
CA ASN A 178 -3.29 -33.77 17.28
C ASN A 178 -2.72 -32.73 18.27
N PRO A 179 -3.41 -32.38 19.37
CA PRO A 179 -4.80 -32.72 19.71
C PRO A 179 -5.84 -31.75 19.11
N TYR A 180 -5.35 -30.72 18.42
CA TYR A 180 -6.12 -29.72 17.67
C TYR A 180 -5.34 -29.38 16.39
N ASP A 181 -5.97 -28.62 15.49
CA ASP A 181 -5.40 -28.28 14.21
C ASP A 181 -4.29 -27.23 14.32
N LYS A 182 -3.14 -27.56 13.74
CA LYS A 182 -1.88 -26.84 13.89
C LYS A 182 -1.30 -26.49 12.54
N ASN A 183 -0.94 -25.23 12.39
CA ASN A 183 -0.49 -24.69 11.12
C ASN A 183 0.82 -23.91 11.24
N ILE A 184 1.60 -23.94 10.17
CA ILE A 184 2.79 -23.12 9.99
C ILE A 184 2.72 -22.34 8.68
N VAL A 185 3.20 -21.10 8.72
CA VAL A 185 3.23 -20.20 7.57
C VAL A 185 4.49 -20.43 6.74
N LEU A 186 4.34 -20.71 5.45
CA LEU A 186 5.47 -20.93 4.53
C LEU A 186 5.86 -19.67 3.74
N LEU A 187 4.93 -18.75 3.56
CA LEU A 187 5.14 -17.51 2.79
C LEU A 187 4.72 -16.30 3.59
N ASP A 188 5.54 -15.26 3.56
CA ASP A 188 5.16 -13.97 4.14
C ASP A 188 3.85 -13.47 3.49
N ASP A 189 3.05 -12.78 4.28
CA ASP A 189 2.05 -11.87 3.74
C ASP A 189 2.76 -10.85 2.85
N GLU A 190 2.36 -10.78 1.58
CA GLU A 190 2.80 -9.68 0.72
C GLU A 190 2.35 -8.37 1.38
N GLU A 191 3.32 -7.53 1.73
CA GLU A 191 3.06 -6.17 2.15
C GLU A 191 2.69 -5.38 0.89
N ALA A 192 1.42 -4.98 0.79
CA ALA A 192 1.03 -3.99 -0.18
C ALA A 192 1.99 -2.80 -0.03
N GLN A 193 2.59 -2.35 -1.13
CA GLN A 193 3.50 -1.21 -1.11
C GLN A 193 2.68 0.06 -1.35
N PRO A 194 3.08 1.19 -0.74
CA PRO A 194 2.45 2.45 -1.04
C PRO A 194 2.63 2.78 -2.53
N ARG A 195 1.60 3.36 -3.16
CA ARG A 195 1.57 3.53 -4.61
C ARG A 195 0.89 4.81 -5.04
N TRP A 196 1.33 5.32 -6.18
CA TRP A 196 0.64 6.39 -6.88
C TRP A 196 -0.68 5.90 -7.47
N LYS A 197 -1.69 6.75 -7.37
CA LYS A 197 -3.02 6.55 -7.91
C LYS A 197 -3.44 7.80 -8.68
N LYS A 198 -4.26 7.62 -9.71
CA LYS A 198 -4.75 8.72 -10.55
C LYS A 198 -6.24 8.56 -10.83
N ASN A 199 -6.96 9.67 -10.80
CA ASN A 199 -8.31 9.81 -11.33
C ASN A 199 -8.42 11.13 -12.14
N ASP A 200 -9.65 11.52 -12.49
CA ASP A 200 -9.92 12.74 -13.26
C ASP A 200 -9.58 14.04 -12.50
N THR A 201 -9.50 13.99 -11.17
CA THR A 201 -9.12 15.14 -10.34
C THR A 201 -7.60 15.31 -10.26
N GLY A 202 -6.85 14.21 -10.13
CA GLY A 202 -5.40 14.27 -10.06
C GLY A 202 -4.75 12.99 -9.54
N TRP A 203 -3.52 13.16 -9.06
CA TRP A 203 -2.73 12.09 -8.46
C TRP A 203 -2.79 12.14 -6.94
N TRP A 204 -2.88 10.98 -6.28
CA TRP A 204 -2.66 10.84 -4.83
C TRP A 204 -1.71 9.66 -4.57
N TYR A 205 -1.15 9.62 -3.36
CA TYR A 205 -0.27 8.54 -2.92
C TYR A 205 -0.96 7.74 -1.82
N GLU A 206 -1.29 6.48 -2.11
CA GLU A 206 -2.06 5.60 -1.22
C GLU A 206 -1.11 4.68 -0.46
N TYR A 207 -1.18 4.71 0.87
CA TYR A 207 -0.48 3.78 1.76
C TYR A 207 -1.22 2.44 1.85
N PRO A 208 -0.56 1.38 2.34
CA PRO A 208 -1.13 0.02 2.38
C PRO A 208 -2.40 -0.10 3.24
N ASP A 209 -2.53 0.76 4.25
CA ASP A 209 -3.70 0.86 5.13
C ASP A 209 -4.85 1.69 4.52
N GLY A 210 -4.70 2.14 3.27
CA GLY A 210 -5.66 2.99 2.56
C GLY A 210 -5.59 4.48 2.93
N SER A 211 -4.70 4.87 3.85
CA SER A 211 -4.47 6.28 4.16
C SER A 211 -3.66 6.97 3.05
N TYR A 212 -3.61 8.30 3.08
CA TYR A 212 -2.88 9.11 2.10
C TYR A 212 -2.50 10.48 2.70
N PRO A 213 -1.40 11.10 2.24
CA PRO A 213 -0.96 12.40 2.76
C PRO A 213 -1.96 13.50 2.41
N LYS A 214 -2.20 14.41 3.36
CA LYS A 214 -3.08 15.59 3.19
C LYS A 214 -2.46 16.80 3.88
N ASP A 215 -2.58 17.97 3.25
CA ASP A 215 -2.06 19.25 3.73
C ASP A 215 -0.59 19.21 4.21
N LYS A 216 0.23 18.41 3.53
CA LYS A 216 1.62 18.19 3.94
C LYS A 216 2.55 18.01 2.75
N PHE A 217 3.83 18.28 3.02
CA PHE A 217 4.92 17.77 2.22
C PHE A 217 5.10 16.27 2.49
N GLU A 218 5.42 15.51 1.46
CA GLU A 218 5.77 14.10 1.55
C GLU A 218 6.97 13.82 0.63
N LYS A 219 7.97 13.07 1.13
CA LYS A 219 9.12 12.66 0.32
C LYS A 219 8.88 11.25 -0.19
N ILE A 220 8.74 11.10 -1.50
CA ILE A 220 8.48 9.83 -2.18
C ILE A 220 9.62 9.60 -3.17
N GLU A 221 10.33 8.48 -3.03
CA GLU A 221 11.47 8.12 -3.90
C GLU A 221 12.47 9.29 -4.07
N ASP A 222 12.89 9.86 -2.94
CA ASP A 222 13.78 11.02 -2.83
C ASP A 222 13.28 12.35 -3.43
N THR A 223 12.04 12.41 -3.92
CA THR A 223 11.42 13.62 -4.44
C THR A 223 10.38 14.18 -3.47
N TRP A 224 10.40 15.49 -3.24
CA TRP A 224 9.41 16.15 -2.39
C TRP A 224 8.18 16.55 -3.21
N TYR A 225 7.01 16.20 -2.68
CA TYR A 225 5.69 16.55 -3.20
C TYR A 225 4.90 17.29 -2.12
N TYR A 226 3.83 17.97 -2.50
CA TYR A 226 2.84 18.49 -1.56
C TYR A 226 1.45 18.03 -1.95
N PHE A 227 0.69 17.58 -0.96
CA PHE A 227 -0.70 17.14 -1.13
C PHE A 227 -1.65 18.15 -0.50
N ASP A 228 -2.71 18.52 -1.22
CA ASP A 228 -3.74 19.42 -0.71
C ASP A 228 -4.62 18.76 0.37
N GLY A 229 -5.60 19.51 0.89
CA GLY A 229 -6.49 19.02 1.95
C GLY A 229 -7.42 17.88 1.51
N SER A 230 -7.52 17.61 0.21
CA SER A 230 -8.22 16.44 -0.33
C SER A 230 -7.26 15.28 -0.65
N GLY A 231 -5.96 15.47 -0.47
CA GLY A 231 -4.94 14.46 -0.71
C GLY A 231 -4.45 14.38 -2.14
N TYR A 232 -4.73 15.39 -2.97
CA TYR A 232 -4.21 15.44 -4.33
C TYR A 232 -2.88 16.19 -4.39
N MET A 233 -1.96 15.62 -5.14
CA MET A 233 -0.64 16.17 -5.40
C MET A 233 -0.75 17.50 -6.16
N LEU A 234 -0.06 18.52 -5.68
CA LEU A 234 0.11 19.78 -6.39
C LEU A 234 1.01 19.60 -7.61
N ALA A 235 0.57 20.09 -8.77
CA ALA A 235 1.36 20.15 -9.99
C ALA A 235 1.16 21.49 -10.71
N ASP A 236 2.25 21.98 -11.31
CA ASP A 236 2.33 23.25 -12.05
C ASP A 236 1.73 24.44 -11.27
N ARG A 237 2.16 24.59 -10.00
CA ARG A 237 1.56 25.58 -9.09
C ARG A 237 2.48 26.04 -7.98
N TRP A 238 2.22 27.28 -7.55
CA TRP A 238 2.80 27.87 -6.36
C TRP A 238 2.04 27.47 -5.10
N LYS A 239 2.76 27.27 -4.01
CA LYS A 239 2.21 27.07 -2.66
C LYS A 239 2.90 28.00 -1.68
N LYS A 240 2.13 28.85 -1.02
CA LYS A 240 2.61 29.51 0.21
C LYS A 240 2.37 28.56 1.37
N TYR A 241 3.43 28.21 2.10
CA TYR A 241 3.33 27.31 3.23
C TYR A 241 3.20 28.06 4.56
N THR A 242 2.95 27.33 5.65
CA THR A 242 2.68 27.89 6.97
C THR A 242 3.89 28.55 7.61
N ASP A 243 5.09 28.25 7.12
CA ASP A 243 6.34 28.93 7.45
C ASP A 243 6.47 30.33 6.81
N GLY A 244 5.53 30.69 5.93
CA GLY A 244 5.50 31.97 5.23
C GLY A 244 6.26 31.98 3.90
N ASN A 245 6.97 30.90 3.55
CA ASN A 245 7.74 30.78 2.32
C ASN A 245 6.86 30.34 1.15
N TRP A 246 7.35 30.62 -0.06
CA TRP A 246 6.75 30.17 -1.31
C TRP A 246 7.52 29.00 -1.89
N TYR A 247 6.79 28.01 -2.39
CA TYR A 247 7.28 26.79 -3.02
C TYR A 247 6.66 26.65 -4.40
N TRP A 248 7.36 26.00 -5.32
CA TRP A 248 6.84 25.67 -6.65
C TRP A 248 6.91 24.17 -6.88
N PHE A 249 5.83 23.61 -7.42
CA PHE A 249 5.77 22.21 -7.88
C PHE A 249 5.63 22.21 -9.39
N ASP A 250 6.51 21.48 -10.08
CA ASP A 250 6.47 21.39 -11.54
C ASP A 250 5.33 20.48 -12.04
N GLN A 251 5.28 20.22 -13.35
CA GLN A 251 4.24 19.39 -13.95
C GLN A 251 4.24 17.94 -13.44
N SER A 252 5.38 17.42 -12.99
CA SER A 252 5.49 16.10 -12.36
C SER A 252 5.08 16.11 -10.89
N GLY A 253 4.85 17.30 -10.31
CA GLY A 253 4.59 17.51 -8.89
C GLY A 253 5.85 17.59 -8.03
N ALA A 254 7.04 17.49 -8.64
CA ALA A 254 8.30 17.62 -7.92
C ALA A 254 8.49 19.07 -7.43
N MET A 255 8.86 19.22 -6.16
CA MET A 255 9.21 20.51 -5.57
C MET A 255 10.49 21.06 -6.22
N ALA A 256 10.45 22.30 -6.68
CA ALA A 256 11.61 22.95 -7.27
C ALA A 256 12.68 23.31 -6.22
N THR A 257 13.93 23.05 -6.59
CA THR A 257 15.13 23.55 -5.94
C THR A 257 16.02 24.24 -6.98
N GLY A 258 16.85 25.19 -6.55
CA GLY A 258 17.74 25.95 -7.43
C GLY A 258 17.01 26.89 -8.39
N TRP A 259 17.63 27.18 -9.54
CA TRP A 259 17.07 28.08 -10.55
C TRP A 259 15.95 27.42 -11.35
N LYS A 260 14.81 28.11 -11.47
CA LYS A 260 13.68 27.67 -12.29
C LYS A 260 13.04 28.82 -13.05
N LYS A 261 12.71 28.55 -14.32
CA LYS A 261 11.99 29.49 -15.18
C LYS A 261 10.51 29.14 -15.16
N ILE A 262 9.68 30.03 -14.64
CA ILE A 262 8.23 29.85 -14.44
C ILE A 262 7.52 31.04 -15.08
N ALA A 263 6.61 30.77 -16.02
CA ALA A 263 5.89 31.81 -16.77
C ALA A 263 6.82 32.93 -17.30
N ASP A 264 7.90 32.51 -17.98
CA ASP A 264 8.97 33.35 -18.53
C ASP A 264 9.85 34.15 -17.55
N LYS A 265 9.67 33.97 -16.24
CA LYS A 265 10.48 34.63 -15.20
C LYS A 265 11.37 33.62 -14.50
N TRP A 266 12.59 34.04 -14.15
CA TRP A 266 13.51 33.21 -13.37
C TRP A 266 13.28 33.40 -11.88
N TYR A 267 13.32 32.30 -11.14
CA TYR A 267 13.21 32.24 -9.68
C TYR A 267 14.32 31.36 -9.14
N TYR A 268 14.67 31.55 -7.87
CA TYR A 268 15.63 30.70 -7.18
C TYR A 268 15.02 30.15 -5.90
N PHE A 269 15.15 28.85 -5.72
CA PHE A 269 14.72 28.10 -4.53
C PHE A 269 15.96 27.56 -3.81
N ASP A 270 16.00 27.60 -2.48
CA ASP A 270 17.07 26.95 -1.74
C ASP A 270 16.94 25.42 -1.75
N VAL A 271 17.82 24.73 -1.01
CA VAL A 271 17.88 23.27 -1.00
C VAL A 271 16.67 22.65 -0.28
N GLU A 272 16.03 23.43 0.58
CA GLU A 272 14.75 23.12 1.22
C GLU A 272 13.54 23.50 0.34
N GLY A 273 13.76 24.08 -0.84
CA GLY A 273 12.73 24.45 -1.80
C GLY A 273 12.04 25.78 -1.54
N ALA A 274 12.48 26.56 -0.56
CA ALA A 274 11.91 27.87 -0.28
C ALA A 274 12.42 28.91 -1.30
N MET A 275 11.48 29.62 -1.93
CA MET A 275 11.77 30.70 -2.87
C MET A 275 12.51 31.83 -2.16
N LYS A 276 13.68 32.21 -2.71
CA LYS A 276 14.46 33.33 -2.19
C LYS A 276 13.99 34.64 -2.79
N THR A 277 14.26 35.72 -2.05
CA THR A 277 14.10 37.10 -2.49
C THR A 277 15.37 37.89 -2.13
N GLY A 278 15.57 39.05 -2.76
CA GLY A 278 16.76 39.86 -2.54
C GLY A 278 18.03 39.26 -3.15
N TRP A 279 19.17 39.49 -2.50
CA TRP A 279 20.47 39.06 -3.01
C TRP A 279 20.69 37.56 -2.85
N VAL A 280 21.03 36.89 -3.96
CA VAL A 280 21.43 35.49 -3.98
C VAL A 280 22.79 35.36 -4.65
N LYS A 281 23.71 34.65 -4.01
CA LYS A 281 24.98 34.24 -4.61
C LYS A 281 24.84 32.81 -5.11
N TYR A 282 24.98 32.61 -6.41
CA TYR A 282 25.00 31.29 -7.02
C TYR A 282 26.38 31.06 -7.63
N LYS A 283 27.13 30.10 -7.06
CA LYS A 283 28.58 29.94 -7.30
C LYS A 283 29.32 31.26 -6.99
N ASP A 284 30.01 31.83 -7.98
CA ASP A 284 30.76 33.07 -7.84
C ASP A 284 29.99 34.31 -8.32
N THR A 285 28.74 34.14 -8.75
CA THR A 285 27.94 35.21 -9.37
C THR A 285 26.80 35.65 -8.48
N TRP A 286 26.60 36.97 -8.36
CA TRP A 286 25.49 37.57 -7.62
C TRP A 286 24.31 37.89 -8.53
N TYR A 287 23.12 37.64 -8.01
CA TYR A 287 21.84 37.93 -8.63
C TYR A 287 20.96 38.67 -7.64
N TYR A 288 20.01 39.46 -8.15
CA TYR A 288 18.98 40.09 -7.33
C TYR A 288 17.59 39.60 -7.73
N LEU A 289 16.86 39.07 -6.76
CA LEU A 289 15.47 38.64 -6.89
C LEU A 289 14.56 39.70 -6.31
N ASP A 290 13.47 40.01 -7.01
CA ASP A 290 12.50 41.02 -6.58
C ASP A 290 11.99 40.71 -5.17
N ARG A 291 11.99 41.71 -4.28
CA ARG A 291 11.64 41.51 -2.86
C ARG A 291 10.17 41.15 -2.64
N LYS A 292 9.30 41.48 -3.58
CA LYS A 292 7.86 41.24 -3.46
C LYS A 292 7.45 39.97 -4.18
N ASN A 293 7.97 39.78 -5.39
CA ASN A 293 7.52 38.76 -6.33
C ASN A 293 8.53 37.62 -6.50
N GLY A 294 9.78 37.76 -6.04
CA GLY A 294 10.82 36.72 -6.12
C GLY A 294 11.44 36.47 -7.49
N ASN A 295 10.92 37.08 -8.56
CA ASN A 295 11.51 36.92 -9.88
C ASN A 295 12.85 37.66 -9.99
N MET A 296 13.80 37.06 -10.69
CA MET A 296 15.09 37.66 -11.01
C MET A 296 14.89 39.00 -11.73
N VAL A 297 15.57 40.01 -11.23
CA VAL A 297 15.66 41.32 -11.85
C VAL A 297 16.77 41.27 -12.90
N SER A 298 16.59 41.98 -14.01
CA SER A 298 17.61 42.16 -15.05
C SER A 298 17.53 43.58 -15.60
N ASN A 299 18.66 44.07 -16.12
CA ASN A 299 18.82 45.41 -16.67
C ASN A 299 18.28 46.52 -15.74
N ALA A 300 18.74 46.54 -14.49
CA ALA A 300 18.22 47.46 -13.48
C ALA A 300 19.27 47.88 -12.44
N PHE A 301 19.02 49.00 -11.78
CA PHE A 301 19.82 49.47 -10.66
C PHE A 301 19.13 49.14 -9.33
N ILE A 302 19.86 48.48 -8.43
CA ILE A 302 19.40 48.13 -7.09
C ILE A 302 20.11 49.01 -6.07
N GLN A 303 19.36 49.77 -5.28
CA GLN A 303 19.93 50.68 -4.29
C GLN A 303 20.65 49.88 -3.19
N SER A 304 21.83 50.36 -2.79
CA SER A 304 22.57 49.79 -1.68
C SER A 304 21.81 49.95 -0.36
N ALA A 305 22.07 49.06 0.60
CA ALA A 305 21.38 49.07 1.88
C ALA A 305 21.59 50.37 2.68
N ASP A 306 22.75 51.01 2.54
CA ASP A 306 23.08 52.31 3.15
C ASP A 306 22.52 53.53 2.38
N LYS A 307 21.86 53.28 1.23
CA LYS A 307 21.30 54.27 0.31
C LYS A 307 22.32 55.24 -0.30
N LYS A 308 23.62 54.93 -0.23
CA LYS A 308 24.69 55.77 -0.76
C LYS A 308 25.16 55.38 -2.17
N GLY A 309 24.68 54.26 -2.70
CA GLY A 309 25.09 53.76 -4.01
C GLY A 309 24.07 52.84 -4.66
N TRP A 310 24.44 52.33 -5.83
CA TRP A 310 23.61 51.47 -6.66
C TRP A 310 24.43 50.32 -7.24
N TYR A 311 23.81 49.15 -7.34
CA TYR A 311 24.34 47.97 -8.00
C TYR A 311 23.64 47.76 -9.34
N TYR A 312 24.39 47.66 -10.43
CA TYR A 312 23.81 47.36 -11.74
C TYR A 312 23.68 45.85 -11.93
N ILE A 313 22.47 45.40 -12.24
CA ILE A 313 22.17 44.05 -12.67
C ILE A 313 22.06 44.05 -14.19
N LYS A 314 22.93 43.28 -14.85
CA LYS A 314 23.01 43.18 -16.31
C LYS A 314 21.74 42.55 -16.91
N SER A 315 21.63 42.59 -18.23
CA SER A 315 20.50 41.97 -18.97
C SER A 315 20.40 40.45 -18.77
N ASP A 316 21.51 39.79 -18.47
CA ASP A 316 21.57 38.36 -18.12
C ASP A 316 21.21 38.07 -16.64
N GLY A 317 20.91 39.09 -15.84
CA GLY A 317 20.55 38.98 -14.42
C GLY A 317 21.73 38.99 -13.45
N THR A 318 22.98 39.04 -13.93
CA THR A 318 24.17 39.01 -13.09
C THR A 318 24.62 40.41 -12.64
N LEU A 319 25.19 40.50 -11.44
CA LEU A 319 25.79 41.74 -10.90
C LEU A 319 27.06 42.13 -11.66
N ALA A 320 27.24 43.41 -11.97
CA ALA A 320 28.47 43.97 -12.55
C ALA A 320 29.59 44.17 -11.50
N ASP A 321 30.86 43.96 -11.89
CA ASP A 321 32.01 43.92 -10.97
C ASP A 321 32.59 45.29 -10.52
N LYS A 322 32.33 46.41 -11.22
CA LYS A 322 32.65 47.84 -10.91
C LYS A 322 32.27 48.74 -12.12
N PRO A 323 32.19 50.09 -12.02
CA PRO A 323 31.09 50.81 -12.67
C PRO A 323 31.16 50.77 -14.19
N GLU A 324 30.22 50.02 -14.78
CA GLU A 324 29.80 50.13 -16.17
C GLU A 324 28.90 51.36 -16.39
N PHE A 325 28.79 52.26 -15.41
CA PHE A 325 27.91 53.42 -15.46
C PHE A 325 28.61 54.72 -15.05
N THR A 326 28.14 55.82 -15.61
CA THR A 326 28.51 57.20 -15.24
C THR A 326 27.34 57.88 -14.55
N VAL A 327 27.61 58.60 -13.46
CA VAL A 327 26.63 59.50 -12.83
C VAL A 327 26.87 60.88 -13.42
N GLU A 328 25.95 61.32 -14.26
CA GLU A 328 25.95 62.65 -14.88
C GLU A 328 25.46 63.72 -13.88
N PRO A 329 25.69 65.02 -14.15
CA PRO A 329 25.12 66.10 -13.35
C PRO A 329 23.61 65.91 -13.14
N GLU A 330 23.10 66.32 -11.97
CA GLU A 330 21.70 66.12 -11.54
C GLU A 330 21.30 64.67 -11.21
N GLY A 331 22.25 63.73 -11.18
CA GLY A 331 22.01 62.38 -10.65
C GLY A 331 21.48 61.37 -11.68
N LEU A 332 21.53 61.71 -12.97
CA LEU A 332 21.24 60.77 -14.06
C LEU A 332 22.32 59.68 -14.11
N ILE A 333 21.91 58.41 -14.18
CA ILE A 333 22.81 57.26 -14.28
C ILE A 333 22.71 56.67 -15.69
N THR A 334 23.81 56.67 -16.44
CA THR A 334 23.91 56.12 -17.81
C THR A 334 24.84 54.91 -17.82
N THR A 335 24.47 53.84 -18.54
CA THR A 335 25.35 52.67 -18.78
C THR A 335 26.22 52.94 -20.01
N LYS A 336 27.48 52.49 -20.00
CA LYS A 336 28.41 52.61 -21.13
C LYS A 336 28.03 51.76 -22.34
#